data_AF-A0A544Y3V7-F1
#
_entry.id   AF-A0A544Y3V7-F1
#
_cell.length_a   1.000
_cell.length_b   1.000
_cell.length_c   1.000
_cell.angle_alpha   90.00
_cell.angle_beta   90.00
_cell.angle_gamma   90.00
#
_symmetry.space_group_name_H-M   'P 1'
#
loop_
_entity.id
_entity.type
_entity.pdbx_description
1 polymer ?
#
loop_
_entity_poly.entity_id
_entity_poly.type
_entity_poly.pdbx_seq_one_letter_code
_entity_poly.pdbx_strand_id
1 'polypeptide(L)'
;MSLFRCGRFPSGEWPIRTSAGIVWFRDGQAEVDADSGLAAALREVPAVFGIIEDGVTEPPTEPPTEPSTETPTGTPEVPERPAQSAVKAAWVDYAVACGADPGEAEALTKPELIERYGSQ
;
A
#
# COMPACT_ATOMS: atom_id res chain seq x y z
N MET A 1 -5.58 -9.08 -19.34
CA MET A 1 -6.44 -8.16 -18.56
C MET A 1 -5.56 -7.47 -17.54
N SER A 2 -5.47 -6.14 -17.63
CA SER A 2 -4.78 -5.25 -16.69
C SER A 2 -5.80 -4.64 -15.74
N LEU A 3 -5.51 -4.67 -14.46
CA LEU A 3 -6.31 -3.99 -13.44
C LEU A 3 -5.78 -2.57 -13.26
N PHE A 4 -6.64 -1.57 -13.26
CA PHE A 4 -6.29 -0.18 -12.98
C PHE A 4 -7.03 0.28 -11.73
N ARG A 5 -6.35 1.05 -10.88
CA ARG A 5 -6.88 1.63 -9.65
C ARG A 5 -6.82 3.16 -9.72
N CYS A 6 -7.88 3.83 -9.29
CA CYS A 6 -8.04 5.27 -9.24
C CYS A 6 -7.98 5.74 -7.78
N GLY A 7 -6.84 6.30 -7.37
CA GLY A 7 -6.65 6.82 -6.02
C GLY A 7 -7.42 8.12 -5.74
N ARG A 8 -7.91 8.81 -6.78
CA ARG A 8 -8.69 10.06 -6.65
C ARG A 8 -10.12 9.80 -6.16
N PHE A 9 -10.73 8.71 -6.61
CA PHE A 9 -12.11 8.34 -6.29
C PHE A 9 -12.14 6.88 -5.82
N PRO A 10 -11.78 6.62 -4.54
CA PRO A 10 -11.60 5.27 -4.01
C PRO A 10 -12.90 4.52 -3.74
N SER A 11 -14.07 5.14 -3.93
CA SER A 11 -15.37 4.51 -3.65
C SER A 11 -16.43 4.99 -4.64
N GLY A 12 -17.31 4.07 -5.05
CA GLY A 12 -18.41 4.34 -6.00
C GLY A 12 -18.04 4.07 -7.47
N GLU A 13 -18.96 4.40 -8.37
CA GLU A 13 -18.79 4.20 -9.81
C GLU A 13 -18.49 5.53 -10.50
N TRP A 14 -17.30 5.66 -11.09
CA TRP A 14 -16.83 6.90 -11.69
C TRP A 14 -16.33 6.68 -13.12
N PRO A 15 -16.87 7.42 -14.12
CA PRO A 15 -16.38 7.35 -15.48
C PRO A 15 -15.12 8.21 -15.67
N ILE A 16 -14.05 7.61 -16.15
CA ILE A 16 -12.82 8.30 -16.57
C ILE A 16 -12.77 8.34 -18.09
N ARG A 17 -12.67 9.54 -18.64
CA ARG A 17 -12.55 9.76 -20.08
C ARG A 17 -11.08 9.75 -20.48
N THR A 18 -10.72 8.84 -21.36
CA THR A 18 -9.38 8.69 -21.93
C THR A 18 -9.41 9.02 -23.44
N SER A 19 -8.24 9.07 -24.06
CA SER A 19 -8.10 9.22 -25.53
C SER A 19 -8.72 8.05 -26.31
N ALA A 20 -8.72 6.84 -25.76
CA ALA A 20 -9.26 5.63 -26.41
C ALA A 20 -10.74 5.35 -26.09
N GLY A 21 -11.31 5.99 -25.06
CA GLY A 21 -12.71 5.77 -24.66
C GLY A 21 -13.00 6.11 -23.20
N ILE A 22 -14.19 5.75 -22.73
CA ILE A 22 -14.59 5.94 -21.32
C ILE A 22 -14.40 4.62 -20.58
N VAL A 23 -13.67 4.68 -19.47
CA VAL A 23 -13.46 3.55 -18.55
C VAL A 23 -14.29 3.81 -17.29
N TRP A 24 -15.08 2.82 -16.89
CA TRP A 24 -15.87 2.89 -15.66
C TRP A 24 -15.08 2.25 -14.53
N PHE A 25 -14.67 3.05 -13.56
CA PHE A 25 -14.06 2.58 -12.32
C PHE A 25 -15.15 2.27 -11.31
N ARG A 26 -15.18 1.04 -10.81
CA ARG A 26 -16.06 0.58 -9.75
C ARG A 26 -15.25 0.35 -8.50
N ASP A 27 -15.63 1.01 -7.41
CA ASP A 27 -14.89 0.96 -6.15
C ASP A 27 -13.42 1.39 -6.33
N GLY A 28 -13.21 2.38 -7.20
CA GLY A 28 -11.87 2.85 -7.55
C GLY A 28 -11.06 1.85 -8.40
N GLN A 29 -11.65 0.79 -8.95
CA GLN A 29 -10.95 -0.19 -9.78
C GLN A 29 -11.62 -0.39 -11.15
N ALA A 30 -10.84 -0.63 -12.20
CA ALA A 30 -11.31 -0.96 -13.53
C ALA A 30 -10.44 -2.04 -14.16
N GLU A 31 -11.05 -3.13 -14.61
CA GLU A 31 -10.38 -4.15 -15.40
C GLU A 31 -10.52 -3.81 -16.89
N VAL A 32 -9.40 -3.74 -17.60
CA VAL A 32 -9.37 -3.53 -19.05
C VAL A 32 -8.43 -4.53 -19.69
N ASP A 33 -8.59 -4.79 -20.97
CA ASP A 33 -7.65 -5.65 -21.68
C ASP A 33 -6.29 -4.96 -21.83
N ALA A 34 -5.20 -5.70 -21.58
CA ALA A 34 -3.84 -5.14 -21.48
C ALA A 34 -3.31 -4.64 -22.84
N ASP A 35 -3.73 -5.33 -23.92
CA ASP A 35 -3.39 -5.06 -25.31
C ASP A 35 -4.38 -4.09 -25.97
N SER A 36 -5.45 -3.69 -25.25
CA SER A 36 -6.41 -2.72 -25.73
C SER A 36 -5.87 -1.29 -25.63
N GLY A 37 -6.23 -0.46 -26.61
CA GLY A 37 -5.93 0.98 -26.59
C GLY A 37 -6.44 1.70 -25.34
N LEU A 38 -7.42 1.12 -24.62
CA LEU A 38 -7.89 1.63 -23.32
C LEU A 38 -6.83 1.57 -22.23
N ALA A 39 -6.04 0.49 -22.13
CA ALA A 39 -4.97 0.39 -21.14
C ALA A 39 -3.84 1.39 -21.42
N ALA A 40 -3.45 1.54 -22.69
CA ALA A 40 -2.48 2.56 -23.10
C ALA A 40 -3.00 3.97 -22.78
N ALA A 41 -4.25 4.27 -23.12
CA ALA A 41 -4.85 5.57 -22.87
C ALA A 41 -5.00 5.88 -21.37
N LEU A 42 -5.22 4.87 -20.51
CA LEU A 42 -5.24 5.03 -19.05
C LEU A 42 -3.85 5.38 -18.48
N ARG A 43 -2.78 4.83 -19.05
CA ARG A 43 -1.38 5.18 -18.70
C ARG A 43 -1.02 6.60 -19.11
N GLU A 44 -1.65 7.12 -20.16
CA GLU A 44 -1.51 8.52 -20.60
C GLU A 44 -2.34 9.51 -19.76
N VAL A 45 -3.28 9.03 -18.94
CA VAL A 45 -4.09 9.92 -18.11
C VAL A 45 -3.18 10.65 -17.12
N PRO A 46 -3.30 11.99 -17.00
CA PRO A 46 -2.44 12.74 -16.11
C PRO A 46 -2.57 12.27 -14.65
N ALA A 47 -1.43 12.24 -13.95
CA ALA A 47 -1.30 11.76 -12.58
C ALA A 47 -2.25 12.45 -11.56
N VAL A 48 -2.83 13.60 -11.92
CA VAL A 48 -3.89 14.27 -11.15
C VAL A 48 -5.11 13.37 -10.90
N PHE A 49 -5.40 12.42 -11.80
CA PHE A 49 -6.48 11.44 -11.62
C PHE A 49 -6.07 10.23 -10.76
N GLY A 50 -4.77 10.08 -10.45
CA GLY A 50 -4.27 9.01 -9.58
C GLY A 50 -4.52 7.60 -10.12
N ILE A 51 -4.49 7.43 -11.45
CA ILE A 51 -4.67 6.13 -12.09
C ILE A 51 -3.35 5.36 -12.06
N ILE A 52 -3.37 4.18 -11.47
CA ILE A 52 -2.21 3.28 -11.34
C ILE A 52 -2.62 1.94 -11.94
N GLU A 53 -1.77 1.34 -12.76
CA GLU A 53 -1.98 -0.03 -13.23
C GLU A 53 -1.46 -1.02 -12.19
N ASP A 54 -2.34 -1.88 -11.69
CA ASP A 54 -2.07 -3.00 -10.79
C ASP A 54 -1.68 -4.25 -11.63
N GLY A 55 -0.77 -4.05 -12.59
CA GLY A 55 -0.46 -5.01 -13.67
C GLY A 55 1.03 -5.24 -13.92
N VAL A 56 1.91 -4.73 -13.05
CA VAL A 56 3.34 -5.07 -13.05
C VAL A 56 3.66 -5.68 -11.68
N THR A 57 3.38 -6.97 -11.56
CA THR A 57 4.41 -7.84 -10.96
C THR A 57 5.56 -7.84 -11.96
N GLU A 58 6.51 -6.92 -11.79
CA GLU A 58 7.88 -7.34 -11.95
C GLU A 58 8.09 -8.38 -10.83
N PRO A 59 8.36 -9.66 -11.13
CA PRO A 59 9.03 -10.46 -10.12
C PRO A 59 10.31 -9.69 -9.76
N PRO A 60 10.71 -9.57 -8.49
CA PRO A 60 12.08 -9.23 -8.21
C PRO A 60 12.92 -10.27 -8.96
N THR A 61 13.60 -9.84 -10.03
CA THR A 61 14.72 -10.60 -10.54
C THR A 61 15.73 -10.55 -9.42
N GLU A 62 15.71 -11.57 -8.56
CA GLU A 62 16.75 -11.82 -7.58
C GLU A 62 18.06 -12.00 -8.35
N PRO A 63 19.07 -11.12 -8.26
CA PRO A 63 20.41 -11.63 -8.05
C PRO A 63 20.44 -12.17 -6.61
N PRO A 64 21.04 -13.34 -6.37
CA PRO A 64 21.21 -13.82 -5.00
C PRO A 64 22.13 -12.83 -4.28
N THR A 65 21.92 -12.68 -2.97
CA THR A 65 22.85 -12.13 -1.96
C THR A 65 22.38 -10.81 -1.32
N GLU A 66 22.03 -10.95 -0.03
CA GLU A 66 21.98 -9.93 1.04
C GLU A 66 20.75 -9.00 1.13
N PRO A 67 19.88 -9.15 2.16
CA PRO A 67 18.85 -8.18 2.47
C PRO A 67 19.50 -6.91 3.02
N SER A 68 19.66 -5.90 2.19
CA SER A 68 20.01 -4.54 2.60
C SER A 68 19.00 -3.56 2.01
N THR A 69 18.13 -3.10 2.89
CA THR A 69 17.78 -1.69 3.11
C THR A 69 18.34 -0.71 2.09
N GLU A 70 17.48 0.13 1.49
CA GLU A 70 17.65 1.60 1.50
C GLU A 70 16.49 2.30 0.76
N THR A 71 15.52 2.77 1.54
CA THR A 71 14.91 4.09 1.37
C THR A 71 16.04 5.14 1.35
N PRO A 72 16.15 6.02 0.33
CA PRO A 72 17.16 7.05 0.37
C PRO A 72 16.68 8.19 1.28
N THR A 73 17.30 8.30 2.46
CA THR A 73 17.24 9.44 3.40
C THR A 73 15.96 9.52 4.24
N GLY A 74 15.94 9.38 5.55
CA GLY A 74 17.00 9.23 6.55
C GLY A 74 16.37 8.98 7.93
N THR A 75 17.18 8.45 8.83
CA THR A 75 16.85 8.00 10.21
C THR A 75 16.10 6.67 10.25
N PRO A 76 16.59 5.64 10.96
CA PRO A 76 15.76 4.51 11.39
C PRO A 76 14.77 5.06 12.43
N GLU A 77 13.74 5.74 11.96
CA GLU A 77 12.69 6.29 12.78
C GLU A 77 11.81 5.12 13.17
N VAL A 78 12.02 4.61 14.39
CA VAL A 78 11.04 3.79 15.09
C VAL A 78 9.68 4.44 14.84
N PRO A 79 8.69 3.74 14.26
CA PRO A 79 7.41 4.34 13.88
C PRO A 79 6.84 5.09 15.08
N GLU A 80 6.25 6.26 14.87
CA GLU A 80 5.78 7.11 15.96
C GLU A 80 4.87 6.30 16.91
N ARG A 81 5.10 6.41 18.23
CA ARG A 81 4.40 5.61 19.22
C ARG A 81 2.88 5.72 19.02
N PRO A 82 2.16 4.60 18.84
CA PRO A 82 0.71 4.65 18.72
C PRO A 82 0.08 5.24 19.98
N ALA A 83 -1.02 5.97 19.83
CA ALA A 83 -1.77 6.48 20.98
C ALA A 83 -2.26 5.32 21.86
N GLN A 84 -2.41 5.51 23.17
CA GLN A 84 -2.96 4.47 24.07
C GLN A 84 -4.39 4.02 23.65
N SER A 85 -5.14 4.92 23.01
CA SER A 85 -6.46 4.64 22.43
C SER A 85 -6.41 3.91 21.08
N ALA A 86 -5.24 3.72 20.46
CA ALA A 86 -5.09 3.02 19.20
C ALA A 86 -5.55 1.56 19.30
N VAL A 87 -5.77 0.94 18.14
CA VAL A 87 -6.17 -0.47 18.04
C VAL A 87 -4.98 -1.39 18.32
N LYS A 88 -5.25 -2.63 18.76
CA LYS A 88 -4.20 -3.63 19.04
C LYS A 88 -3.25 -3.81 17.84
N ALA A 89 -3.79 -3.85 16.62
CA ALA A 89 -2.98 -4.00 15.41
C ALA A 89 -1.89 -2.92 15.27
N ALA A 90 -2.19 -1.66 15.61
CA ALA A 90 -1.20 -0.58 15.58
C ALA A 90 -0.10 -0.77 16.65
N TRP A 91 -0.46 -1.37 17.79
CA TRP A 91 0.49 -1.71 18.84
C TRP A 91 1.35 -2.94 18.50
N VAL A 92 0.79 -3.90 17.75
CA VAL A 92 1.54 -5.06 17.23
C VAL A 92 2.57 -4.59 16.22
N ASP A 93 2.16 -3.75 15.27
CA ASP A 93 3.05 -3.19 14.24
C ASP A 93 4.20 -2.38 14.88
N TYR A 94 3.88 -1.54 15.87
CA TYR A 94 4.87 -0.80 16.65
C TYR A 94 5.81 -1.73 17.44
N ALA A 95 5.29 -2.78 18.07
CA ALA A 95 6.11 -3.75 18.78
C ALA A 95 7.08 -4.47 17.82
N VAL A 96 6.61 -4.90 16.65
CA VAL A 96 7.45 -5.52 15.61
C VAL A 96 8.53 -4.56 15.13
N ALA A 97 8.19 -3.28 14.94
CA ALA A 97 9.16 -2.26 14.57
C ALA A 97 10.15 -1.93 15.71
N CYS A 98 9.77 -2.14 16.98
CA CYS A 98 10.67 -2.12 18.13
C CYS A 98 11.52 -3.39 18.28
N GLY A 99 11.35 -4.39 17.40
CA GLY A 99 12.11 -5.65 17.39
C GLY A 99 11.41 -6.83 18.08
N ALA A 100 10.12 -6.73 18.37
CA ALA A 100 9.33 -7.86 18.83
C ALA A 100 9.07 -8.86 17.69
N ASP A 101 8.95 -10.14 18.02
CA ASP A 101 8.45 -11.12 17.07
C ASP A 101 6.95 -10.87 16.79
N PRO A 102 6.50 -10.93 15.53
CA PRO A 102 5.09 -10.71 15.18
C PRO A 102 4.15 -11.70 15.87
N GLY A 103 4.53 -12.97 16.04
CA GLY A 103 3.72 -13.96 16.74
C GLY A 103 3.58 -13.66 18.23
N GLU A 104 4.66 -13.20 18.86
CA GLU A 104 4.63 -12.76 20.27
C GLU A 104 3.84 -11.45 20.44
N ALA A 105 4.02 -10.48 19.54
CA ALA A 105 3.29 -9.22 19.57
C ALA A 105 1.78 -9.44 19.37
N GLU A 106 1.38 -10.34 18.46
CA GLU A 106 -0.02 -10.72 18.28
C GLU A 106 -0.57 -11.57 19.42
N ALA A 107 0.26 -12.34 20.12
CA ALA A 107 -0.15 -13.08 21.31
C ALA A 107 -0.43 -12.13 22.50
N LEU A 108 0.32 -11.03 22.60
CA LEU A 108 0.15 -10.03 23.66
C LEU A 108 -1.17 -9.25 23.50
N THR A 109 -1.72 -8.85 24.63
CA THR A 109 -2.91 -7.99 24.64
C THR A 109 -2.53 -6.52 24.44
N LYS A 110 -3.47 -5.70 23.94
CA LYS A 110 -3.25 -4.25 23.78
C LYS A 110 -2.64 -3.57 25.04
N PRO A 111 -3.19 -3.76 26.26
CA PRO A 111 -2.58 -3.18 27.45
C PRO A 111 -1.15 -3.67 27.68
N GLU A 112 -0.84 -4.96 27.47
CA GLU A 112 0.53 -5.46 27.62
C GLU A 112 1.50 -4.87 26.59
N LEU A 113 1.04 -4.63 25.36
CA LEU A 113 1.84 -3.93 24.34
C LEU A 113 2.10 -2.47 24.73
N ILE A 114 1.10 -1.78 25.30
CA ILE A 114 1.25 -0.42 25.82
C ILE A 114 2.21 -0.39 27.02
N GLU A 115 2.13 -1.37 27.92
CA GLU A 115 3.03 -1.43 29.09
C GLU A 115 4.48 -1.73 28.69
N ARG A 116 4.70 -2.62 27.72
CA ARG A 116 6.04 -3.02 27.26
C ARG A 116 6.70 -1.99 26.36
N TYR A 117 5.94 -1.36 25.46
CA TYR A 117 6.48 -0.49 24.41
C TYR A 117 6.05 0.99 24.56
N GLY A 118 5.02 1.28 25.37
CA GLY A 118 4.47 2.63 25.55
C GLY A 118 5.14 3.50 26.60
N SER A 119 6.17 3.01 27.31
CA SER A 119 6.85 3.70 28.44
C SER A 119 8.24 4.30 28.15
N GLN A 120 8.61 4.50 26.87
CA GLN A 120 9.87 5.19 26.51
C GLN A 120 9.78 6.72 26.63
#